data_AF-A0A6I6K4R1-F1
#
_entry.id   AF-A0A6I6K4R1-F1
#
_cell.length_a   1.000
_cell.length_b   1.000
_cell.length_c   1.000
_cell.angle_alpha   90.00
_cell.angle_beta   90.00
_cell.angle_gamma   90.00
#
_symmetry.space_group_name_H-M   'P 1'
#
loop_
_entity.id
_entity.type
_entity.pdbx_description
1 polymer ?
#
loop_
_entity_poly.entity_id
_entity_poly.type
_entity_poly.pdbx_seq_one_letter_code
_entity_poly.pdbx_strand_id
1 'polypeptide(L)' 'MDIQTLKLDLVEKILKTNKPSLLIKINNLISTENDDWWDDIPPEVQESILEGMEDIKSGKVFSHENIINEAKQKYGF' A
#
# COMPACT_ATOMS: atom_id res chain seq x y z
N MET A 1 -20.11 1.68 -23.00
CA MET A 1 -20.93 1.36 -21.81
C MET A 1 -21.31 2.67 -21.18
N ASP A 2 -22.60 2.94 -21.00
CA ASP A 2 -23.09 4.16 -20.38
C ASP A 2 -22.78 4.15 -18.88
N ILE A 3 -22.29 5.27 -18.33
CA ILE A 3 -21.89 5.40 -16.93
C ILE A 3 -23.10 5.20 -16.01
N GLN A 4 -24.28 5.65 -16.41
CA GLN A 4 -25.50 5.45 -15.60
C GLN A 4 -25.86 3.96 -15.53
N THR A 5 -25.76 3.27 -16.66
CA THR A 5 -25.94 1.81 -16.72
C THR A 5 -24.95 1.08 -15.81
N LEU A 6 -23.68 1.48 -15.80
CA LEU A 6 -22.66 0.89 -14.91
C LEU A 6 -23.00 1.11 -13.42
N LYS A 7 -23.46 2.31 -13.04
CA LYS A 7 -23.84 2.60 -11.65
C LYS A 7 -24.98 1.69 -11.17
N LEU A 8 -26.00 1.49 -12.02
CA LEU A 8 -27.14 0.62 -11.69
C LEU A 8 -26.71 -0.84 -11.53
N ASP A 9 -25.88 -1.36 -12.43
CA ASP A 9 -25.36 -2.72 -12.35
C ASP A 9 -24.53 -2.96 -11.07
N LEU A 10 -23.71 -1.98 -10.67
CA LEU A 10 -22.95 -2.06 -9.41
C LEU A 10 -23.85 -2.09 -8.18
N VAL A 11 -24.89 -1.24 -8.13
CA VAL A 11 -25.87 -1.25 -7.03
C VAL A 11 -26.58 -2.61 -6.95
N GLU A 12 -27.02 -3.15 -8.09
CA GLU A 12 -27.69 -4.45 -8.14
C GLU A 12 -26.79 -5.58 -7.63
N LYS A 13 -25.51 -5.58 -8.02
CA LYS A 13 -24.52 -6.56 -7.54
C LYS A 13 -24.25 -6.45 -6.04
N ILE A 14 -24.21 -5.24 -5.50
CA ILE A 14 -24.04 -4.99 -4.06
C ILE A 14 -25.25 -5.50 -3.27
N LEU A 15 -26.48 -5.26 -3.76
CA LEU A 15 -27.69 -5.71 -3.08
C LEU A 15 -27.84 -7.24 -3.08
N LYS A 16 -27.30 -7.93 -4.09
CA LYS A 16 -27.38 -9.40 -4.22
C LYS A 16 -26.29 -10.16 -3.50
N THR A 17 -25.21 -9.50 -3.04
CA THR A 17 -24.11 -10.22 -2.38
C THR A 17 -24.41 -10.48 -0.90
N ASN A 18 -24.20 -11.73 -0.48
CA ASN A 18 -24.31 -12.13 0.94
C ASN A 18 -22.94 -12.24 1.62
N LYS A 19 -21.86 -11.75 0.99
CA LYS A 19 -20.48 -11.83 1.51
C LYS A 19 -20.13 -10.55 2.27
N PRO A 20 -20.09 -10.55 3.62
CA PRO A 20 -19.81 -9.34 4.39
C PRO A 20 -18.42 -8.77 4.12
N SER A 21 -17.41 -9.64 3.91
CA SER A 21 -16.04 -9.23 3.60
C SER A 21 -15.90 -8.48 2.28
N LEU A 22 -16.75 -8.77 1.29
CA LEU A 22 -16.79 -8.04 0.01
C LEU A 22 -17.43 -6.67 0.20
N LEU A 23 -18.54 -6.60 0.97
CA LEU A 23 -19.23 -5.35 1.27
C LEU A 23 -18.33 -4.37 2.03
N ILE A 24 -17.55 -4.85 3.01
CA ILE A 24 -16.58 -4.03 3.76
C ILE A 24 -15.52 -3.44 2.83
N LYS A 25 -14.97 -4.26 1.91
CA LYS A 25 -13.98 -3.78 0.94
C LYS A 25 -14.56 -2.72 0.00
N ILE A 26 -15.77 -2.94 -0.51
CA ILE A 26 -16.46 -1.97 -1.37
C ILE A 26 -16.72 -0.67 -0.61
N ASN A 27 -17.16 -0.76 0.65
CA ASN A 27 -17.34 0.40 1.51
C ASN A 27 -16.03 1.19 1.63
N ASN A 28 -14.92 0.55 1.99
CA ASN A 28 -13.63 1.24 2.12
C ASN A 28 -13.13 1.88 0.81
N LEU A 29 -13.44 1.28 -0.34
CA LEU A 29 -13.09 1.85 -1.65
C LEU A 29 -13.92 3.10 -2.00
N ILE A 30 -15.15 3.21 -1.48
CA ILE A 30 -16.07 4.32 -1.77
C ILE A 30 -16.02 5.39 -0.67
N SER A 31 -15.72 5.00 0.57
CA SER A 31 -15.58 5.84 1.76
C SER A 31 -14.26 6.61 1.78
N THR A 32 -13.75 7.03 0.63
CA THR A 32 -12.66 8.02 0.53
C THR A 32 -13.16 9.39 1.01
N GLU A 33 -13.47 9.51 2.30
CA GLU A 33 -13.29 10.77 3.00
C GLU A 33 -11.78 10.97 3.14
N ASN A 34 -11.23 11.68 2.14
CA ASN A 34 -10.14 12.67 2.18
C ASN A 34 -8.81 12.45 2.90
N ASP A 35 -8.55 11.36 3.61
CA ASP A 35 -7.21 11.14 4.17
C ASP A 35 -6.48 10.14 3.27
N ASP A 36 -5.47 10.64 2.56
CA ASP A 36 -4.50 9.78 1.88
C ASP A 36 -3.95 8.83 2.95
N TRP A 37 -3.77 7.54 2.66
CA TRP A 37 -3.19 6.60 3.64
C TRP A 37 -1.84 7.10 4.18
N TRP A 38 -1.19 8.00 3.42
CA TRP A 38 -0.03 8.78 3.83
C TRP A 38 -0.26 9.58 5.13
N ASP A 39 -1.41 10.24 5.26
CA ASP A 39 -1.77 11.08 6.40
C ASP A 39 -2.09 10.25 7.66
N ASP A 40 -2.42 8.96 7.48
CA ASP A 40 -2.66 8.00 8.57
C ASP A 40 -1.38 7.39 9.16
N ILE A 41 -0.22 7.64 8.56
CA ILE A 41 1.05 7.05 8.98
C ILE A 41 1.73 7.93 10.07
N PRO A 42 2.28 7.34 11.15
CA PRO A 42 3.07 8.08 12.13
C PRO A 42 4.21 8.89 11.48
N PRO A 43 4.50 10.12 11.95
CA PRO A 43 5.53 10.97 11.34
C PRO A 43 6.91 10.30 11.20
N GLU A 44 7.29 9.49 12.18
CA GLU A 44 8.54 8.70 12.18
C GLU A 44 8.61 7.69 11.02
N VAL A 45 7.48 7.10 10.62
CA VAL A 45 7.41 6.17 9.51
C VAL A 45 7.42 6.92 8.18
N GLN A 46 6.76 8.08 8.10
CA GLN A 46 6.86 8.96 6.93
C GLN A 46 8.31 9.42 6.69
N GLU A 47 9.01 9.82 7.76
CA GLU A 47 10.42 10.22 7.71
C GLU A 47 11.31 9.07 7.21
N SER A 48 11.12 7.86 7.75
CA SER A 48 11.86 6.67 7.31
C SER A 48 11.63 6.33 5.83
N ILE A 49 10.41 6.51 5.33
CA ILE A 49 10.10 6.31 3.90
C ILE A 49 10.82 7.36 3.04
N LEU A 50 10.79 8.63 3.43
CA LEU A 50 11.46 9.72 2.71
C LEU A 50 12.98 9.53 2.70
N GLU A 51 13.57 9.10 3.82
CA GLU A 51 14.99 8.74 3.91
C GLU A 51 15.32 7.61 2.92
N GLY A 52 14.51 6.54 2.90
CA GLY A 52 14.68 5.45 1.95
C GLY A 52 14.62 5.88 0.48
N MET A 53 13.76 6.86 0.15
CA MET A 53 13.69 7.43 -1.20
C MET A 53 14.98 8.19 -1.57
N GLU A 54 15.55 8.95 -0.64
CA GLU A 54 16.83 9.65 -0.85
C GLU A 54 18.01 8.67 -0.93
N ASP A 55 18.00 7.60 -0.15
CA ASP A 55 18.99 6.53 -0.23
C ASP A 55 18.96 5.82 -1.59
N ILE A 56 17.77 5.58 -2.16
CA ILE A 56 17.63 5.05 -3.52
C ILE A 56 18.20 6.03 -4.55
N LYS A 57 17.86 7.32 -4.47
CA LYS A 57 18.37 8.34 -5.40
C LYS A 57 19.88 8.51 -5.33
N SER A 58 20.45 8.42 -4.13
CA SER A 58 21.89 8.53 -3.89
C SER A 58 22.65 7.21 -4.12
N GLY A 59 21.97 6.14 -4.51
CA GLY A 59 22.57 4.84 -4.80
C GLY A 59 23.03 4.08 -3.56
N LYS A 60 22.61 4.48 -2.36
CA LYS A 60 22.85 3.78 -1.08
C LYS A 60 21.93 2.57 -0.93
N VAL A 61 21.89 1.75 -1.96
CA VAL A 61 21.10 0.52 -2.00
C VAL A 61 22.06 -0.65 -2.09
N PHE A 62 21.76 -1.70 -1.33
CA PHE A 62 22.55 -2.91 -1.32
C PHE A 62 21.67 -4.08 -1.67
N SER A 63 22.17 -4.98 -2.52
CA SER A 63 21.49 -6.24 -2.74
C SER A 63 21.53 -7.07 -1.47
N HIS A 64 20.52 -7.93 -1.29
CA HIS A 64 20.50 -8.88 -0.18
C HIS A 64 21.79 -9.73 -0.14
N GLU A 65 22.26 -10.19 -1.31
CA GLU A 65 23.49 -10.97 -1.42
C GLU A 65 24.72 -10.19 -0.92
N ASN A 66 24.85 -8.91 -1.30
CA ASN A 66 25.97 -8.07 -0.88
C ASN A 66 26.00 -7.91 0.65
N ILE A 67 24.84 -7.62 1.25
CA ILE A 67 24.72 -7.45 2.71
C ILE A 67 25.03 -8.75 3.45
N ILE A 68 24.53 -9.89 2.98
CA ILE A 68 24.77 -11.18 3.62
C ILE A 68 26.26 -11.56 3.54
N ASN A 69 26.91 -11.31 2.40
CA ASN A 69 28.33 -11.57 2.24
C ASN A 69 29.18 -10.67 3.16
N GLU A 70 28.87 -9.37 3.23
CA GLU A 70 29.56 -8.44 4.13
C GLU A 70 29.37 -8.81 5.61
N ALA A 71 28.14 -9.14 6.01
CA ALA A 71 27.83 -9.55 7.38
C ALA A 71 28.58 -10.83 7.79
N LYS A 72 28.67 -11.82 6.89
CA LYS A 72 29.45 -13.05 7.12
C LYS A 72 30.94 -12.75 7.30
N GLN A 73 31.51 -11.89 6.45
CA GLN A 73 32.92 -11.51 6.55
C GLN A 73 33.22 -10.74 7.85
N LYS A 74 32.32 -9.87 8.28
CA LYS A 74 32.53 -8.99 9.43
C LYS A 74 32.26 -9.65 10.78
N TYR A 75 31.26 -10.54 10.86
CA TYR A 75 30.80 -11.13 12.11
C TYR A 75 30.99 -12.65 12.21
N GLY A 76 31.40 -13.32 11.13
CA GLY A 76 31.94 -14.69 11.17
C GLY A 76 30.93 -15.79 11.52
N PHE A 77 29.67 -15.68 11.08
CA PHE A 77 28.70 -16.79 11.18
C PHE A 77 28.98 -17.89 10.15
#